data_AF-A0A830CQG9-F1
#
_entry.id   AF-A0A830CQG9-F1
#
_cell.length_a   1.000
_cell.length_b   1.000
_cell.length_c   1.000
_cell.angle_alpha   90.00
_cell.angle_beta   90.00
_cell.angle_gamma   90.00
#
_symmetry.space_group_name_H-M   'P 1'
#
loop_
_entity.id
_entity.type
_entity.pdbx_description
1 polymer ?
#
loop_
_entity_poly.entity_id
_entity_poly.type
_entity_poly.pdbx_seq_one_letter_code
_entity_poly.pdbx_strand_id
1 'polypeptide(L)'
;MQPSESASSHEIWPTAHALAAKNPDNEKQRDLSLLDVARDKLDIISEKMQNLPEKYLDKLKNELRSFLEGLGGSKQRDEFLLLQKLVQTRADLTEITLTRAHRAQLEIIVAIKTGIQAFLHPSVSLSQASLIDIFLSRRCRNIACGPALPAEDCTCGLCSNLNGFCNLCMCTICNKFDFEVNTCRWIGCDSCAHWTHTDCAIRNGLIGPGLGEIVFRCRGCDRSSELVGWVKDVFRHCAVSWERDGLIRELDFVSRIFRGSEDTRGRKLVWKCEELIEKLKSGVSEALACKVVLMFFQEIETDPFKNQESEETGRPISPHEAFDKISNVVQEAVKKMELVADDKMRVVKRARLAIEACDQELKDKSREIAALKMERQKKKIQIDELESIVRLKQAEADMFEMKANEARRESERLQRVTRAKTEKSEEDYASRYLKQRLHEAEAETNFLFEKFKLQESLRPGVGKNDPSHSTYDKIQDLLKNYV
;
A
#
# COMPACT_ATOMS: atom_id res chain seq x y z
N MET A 1 39.38 -21.47 -82.18
CA MET A 1 39.38 -22.81 -81.55
C MET A 1 38.28 -22.84 -80.50
N GLN A 2 37.17 -23.49 -80.84
CA GLN A 2 36.28 -24.20 -79.90
C GLN A 2 37.09 -25.29 -79.16
N PRO A 3 36.68 -25.77 -77.97
CA PRO A 3 35.41 -26.48 -77.71
C PRO A 3 34.63 -25.94 -76.48
N SER A 4 33.30 -25.94 -76.33
CA SER A 4 32.22 -26.92 -76.61
C SER A 4 32.36 -28.20 -75.77
N GLU A 5 31.65 -28.35 -74.66
CA GLU A 5 30.47 -29.24 -74.48
C GLU A 5 30.59 -29.82 -73.05
N SER A 6 29.60 -30.27 -72.29
CA SER A 6 28.13 -30.23 -72.31
C SER A 6 27.65 -30.95 -71.04
N ALA A 7 26.42 -30.61 -70.61
CA ALA A 7 25.42 -31.44 -69.91
C ALA A 7 25.77 -31.98 -68.50
N SER A 8 25.14 -31.52 -67.42
CA SER A 8 23.71 -31.67 -67.01
C SER A 8 23.41 -32.99 -66.30
N SER A 9 23.06 -32.89 -65.01
CA SER A 9 21.94 -33.63 -64.42
C SER A 9 21.43 -32.94 -63.13
N HIS A 10 20.26 -32.31 -63.25
CA HIS A 10 19.17 -32.07 -62.28
C HIS A 10 19.47 -32.18 -60.77
N GLU A 11 19.44 -31.09 -60.01
CA GLU A 11 18.26 -30.35 -59.45
C GLU A 11 17.68 -30.96 -58.17
N ILE A 12 17.70 -30.18 -57.07
CA ILE A 12 16.55 -29.74 -56.25
C ILE A 12 17.01 -28.49 -55.45
N TRP A 13 16.13 -27.50 -55.36
CA TRP A 13 16.39 -26.07 -55.13
C TRP A 13 16.74 -25.63 -53.68
N PRO A 14 17.34 -24.42 -53.51
CA PRO A 14 17.77 -23.85 -52.23
C PRO A 14 16.74 -22.88 -51.62
N THR A 15 16.70 -22.75 -50.29
CA THR A 15 16.01 -21.61 -49.63
C THR A 15 17.02 -20.76 -48.86
N ALA A 16 16.93 -19.46 -49.11
CA ALA A 16 17.90 -18.42 -48.83
C ALA A 16 18.34 -18.31 -47.36
N HIS A 17 19.66 -18.29 -47.16
CA HIS A 17 20.29 -17.61 -46.03
C HIS A 17 20.31 -16.10 -46.31
N ALA A 18 19.45 -15.35 -45.63
CA ALA A 18 19.61 -13.92 -45.45
C ALA A 18 19.63 -13.65 -43.93
N LEU A 19 20.81 -13.34 -43.42
CA LEU A 19 21.05 -12.87 -42.06
C LEU A 19 20.40 -11.48 -41.90
N ALA A 20 19.16 -11.46 -41.43
CA ALA A 20 18.53 -10.26 -40.91
C ALA A 20 18.86 -10.12 -39.43
N ALA A 21 19.64 -9.09 -39.11
CA ALA A 21 19.84 -8.60 -37.76
C ALA A 21 18.48 -8.44 -37.05
N LYS A 22 18.29 -9.14 -35.93
CA LYS A 22 17.13 -8.94 -35.06
C LYS A 22 17.36 -7.65 -34.26
N ASN A 23 16.54 -6.64 -34.54
CA ASN A 23 16.29 -5.51 -33.65
C ASN A 23 16.00 -6.01 -32.22
N PRO A 24 16.54 -5.37 -31.16
CA PRO A 24 16.28 -5.75 -29.78
C PRO A 24 14.96 -5.22 -29.21
N ASP A 25 14.15 -4.49 -29.98
CA ASP A 25 12.91 -3.88 -29.49
C ASP A 25 11.68 -4.71 -29.84
N ASN A 26 11.47 -5.83 -29.13
CA ASN A 26 10.13 -6.39 -28.95
C ASN A 26 10.06 -7.36 -27.75
N GLU A 27 10.57 -6.96 -26.58
CA GLU A 27 10.06 -7.53 -25.34
C GLU A 27 8.66 -6.96 -25.10
N LYS A 28 7.63 -7.79 -25.30
CA LYS A 28 6.28 -7.51 -24.79
C LYS A 28 6.40 -7.16 -23.31
N GLN A 29 6.17 -5.90 -22.96
CA GLN A 29 6.28 -5.41 -21.59
C GLN A 29 5.32 -6.20 -20.70
N ARG A 30 5.89 -7.08 -19.88
CA ARG A 30 5.11 -7.91 -18.94
C ARG A 30 4.52 -7.00 -17.86
N ASP A 31 3.21 -7.14 -17.67
CA ASP A 31 2.46 -6.52 -16.58
C ASP A 31 3.14 -6.74 -15.21
N LEU A 32 3.29 -5.67 -14.44
CA LEU A 32 3.90 -5.69 -13.11
C LEU A 32 3.02 -6.48 -12.14
N SER A 33 3.59 -7.48 -11.46
CA SER A 33 2.87 -8.34 -10.50
C SER A 33 3.34 -8.15 -9.05
N LEU A 34 2.55 -8.63 -8.07
CA LEU A 34 2.94 -8.66 -6.66
C LEU A 34 4.25 -9.45 -6.42
N LEU A 35 4.49 -10.50 -7.21
CA LEU A 35 5.72 -11.28 -7.13
C LEU A 35 6.94 -10.45 -7.52
N ASP A 36 6.83 -9.61 -8.55
CA ASP A 36 7.90 -8.71 -8.97
C ASP A 36 8.19 -7.67 -7.89
N VAL A 37 7.14 -7.12 -7.25
CA VAL A 37 7.27 -6.19 -6.11
C VAL A 37 8.00 -6.82 -4.93
N ALA A 38 7.67 -8.07 -4.60
CA ALA A 38 8.28 -8.78 -3.48
C ALA A 38 9.73 -9.21 -3.76
N ARG A 39 10.04 -9.64 -4.98
CA ARG A 39 11.32 -10.28 -5.34
C ARG A 39 12.37 -9.30 -5.86
N ASP A 40 11.98 -8.40 -6.77
CA ASP A 40 12.94 -7.63 -7.56
C ASP A 40 13.42 -6.37 -6.82
N LYS A 41 14.54 -5.80 -7.29
CA LYS A 41 15.17 -4.65 -6.63
C LYS A 41 14.23 -3.44 -6.56
N LEU A 42 14.34 -2.72 -5.45
CA LEU A 42 13.41 -1.66 -5.10
C LEU A 42 13.38 -0.52 -6.13
N ASP A 43 14.55 -0.10 -6.61
CA ASP A 43 14.74 0.96 -7.61
C ASP A 43 14.07 0.61 -8.96
N ILE A 44 14.28 -0.60 -9.47
CA ILE A 44 13.70 -1.08 -10.73
C ILE A 44 12.17 -1.05 -10.66
N ILE A 45 11.60 -1.55 -9.58
CA ILE A 45 10.14 -1.59 -9.40
C ILE A 45 9.58 -0.18 -9.16
N SER A 46 10.31 0.67 -8.46
CA SER A 46 9.92 2.07 -8.24
C SER A 46 9.80 2.83 -9.57
N GLU A 47 10.79 2.70 -10.44
CA GLU A 47 10.78 3.31 -11.78
C GLU A 47 9.62 2.78 -12.65
N LYS A 48 9.39 1.46 -12.62
CA LYS A 48 8.22 0.86 -13.31
C LYS A 48 6.91 1.44 -12.78
N MET A 49 6.74 1.54 -11.46
CA MET A 49 5.51 2.07 -10.85
C MET A 49 5.27 3.55 -11.17
N GLN A 50 6.31 4.38 -11.26
CA GLN A 50 6.18 5.80 -11.63
C GLN A 50 5.55 6.01 -13.00
N ASN A 51 5.74 5.06 -13.92
CA ASN A 51 5.20 5.11 -15.28
C ASN A 51 3.82 4.44 -15.41
N LEU A 52 3.27 3.87 -14.33
CA LEU A 52 1.97 3.19 -14.35
C LEU A 52 0.85 4.11 -13.85
N PRO A 53 -0.37 4.03 -14.41
CA PRO A 53 -1.52 4.77 -13.90
C PRO A 53 -1.90 4.34 -12.47
N GLU A 54 -2.34 5.27 -11.63
CA GLU A 54 -2.73 5.02 -10.22
C GLU A 54 -3.76 3.88 -10.09
N LYS A 55 -4.71 3.80 -11.04
CA LYS A 55 -5.72 2.73 -11.10
C LYS A 55 -5.11 1.32 -11.17
N TYR A 56 -3.94 1.18 -11.82
CA TYR A 56 -3.23 -0.10 -11.90
C TYR A 56 -2.54 -0.42 -10.57
N LEU A 57 -1.98 0.58 -9.90
CA LEU A 57 -1.39 0.43 -8.57
C LEU A 57 -2.45 0.05 -7.54
N ASP A 58 -3.63 0.65 -7.61
CA ASP A 58 -4.78 0.26 -6.79
C ASP A 58 -5.24 -1.17 -7.06
N LYS A 59 -5.20 -1.62 -8.32
CA LYS A 59 -5.48 -3.02 -8.67
C LYS A 59 -4.51 -3.97 -7.96
N LEU A 60 -3.21 -3.67 -7.96
CA LEU A 60 -2.20 -4.45 -7.22
C LEU A 60 -2.46 -4.46 -5.70
N LYS A 61 -2.78 -3.30 -5.11
CA LYS A 61 -3.15 -3.23 -3.68
C LYS A 61 -4.40 -4.07 -3.38
N ASN A 62 -5.42 -4.01 -4.24
CA ASN A 62 -6.65 -4.78 -4.09
C ASN A 62 -6.40 -6.30 -4.20
N GLU A 63 -5.53 -6.71 -5.12
CA GLU A 63 -5.10 -8.11 -5.27
C GLU A 63 -4.46 -8.60 -3.96
N LEU A 64 -3.53 -7.83 -3.38
CA LEU A 64 -2.92 -8.20 -2.10
C LEU A 64 -3.93 -8.20 -0.93
N ARG A 65 -4.90 -7.27 -0.90
CA ARG A 65 -5.99 -7.31 0.11
C ARG A 65 -6.77 -8.62 0.03
N SER A 66 -7.09 -9.09 -1.17
CA SER A 66 -7.80 -10.37 -1.33
C SER A 66 -7.04 -11.58 -0.75
N PHE A 67 -5.70 -11.57 -0.85
CA PHE A 67 -4.86 -12.61 -0.24
C PHE A 67 -4.90 -12.55 1.29
N LEU A 68 -4.86 -11.34 1.84
CA LEU A 68 -4.86 -11.08 3.29
C LEU A 68 -6.23 -11.34 3.95
N GLU A 69 -7.34 -11.15 3.22
CA GLU A 69 -8.70 -11.43 3.71
C GLU A 69 -8.93 -12.93 3.95
N GLY A 70 -8.11 -13.81 3.37
CA GLY A 70 -8.19 -15.26 3.58
C GLY A 70 -9.45 -15.91 3.00
N LEU A 71 -10.20 -15.16 2.17
CA LEU A 71 -11.33 -15.62 1.34
C LEU A 71 -10.85 -16.51 0.19
N GLY A 72 -9.57 -16.44 -0.16
CA GLY A 72 -8.89 -17.38 -1.02
C GLY A 72 -8.71 -18.74 -0.37
N GLY A 73 -8.90 -19.81 -1.15
CA GLY A 73 -8.51 -21.16 -0.75
C GLY A 73 -7.01 -21.29 -0.43
N SER A 74 -6.56 -22.51 -0.12
CA SER A 74 -5.18 -22.82 0.27
C SER A 74 -4.11 -22.18 -0.63
N LYS A 75 -4.34 -22.18 -1.95
CA LYS A 75 -3.43 -21.61 -2.95
C LYS A 75 -3.07 -20.14 -2.69
N GLN A 76 -4.04 -19.27 -2.38
CA GLN A 76 -3.75 -17.85 -2.14
C GLN A 76 -2.98 -17.63 -0.83
N ARG A 77 -3.22 -18.48 0.17
CA ARG A 77 -2.45 -18.45 1.43
C ARG A 77 -1.00 -18.83 1.17
N ASP A 78 -0.75 -19.85 0.38
CA ASP A 78 0.60 -20.28 0.00
C ASP A 78 1.32 -19.20 -0.82
N GLU A 79 0.60 -18.56 -1.76
CA GLU A 79 1.12 -17.42 -2.52
C GLU A 79 1.50 -16.25 -1.61
N PHE A 80 0.65 -15.88 -0.65
CA PHE A 80 0.96 -14.84 0.32
C PHE A 80 2.19 -15.18 1.17
N LEU A 81 2.29 -16.42 1.66
CA LEU A 81 3.44 -16.89 2.43
C LEU A 81 4.74 -16.82 1.61
N LEU A 82 4.67 -17.11 0.31
CA LEU A 82 5.79 -16.94 -0.61
C LEU A 82 6.20 -15.45 -0.71
N LEU A 83 5.25 -14.55 -0.94
CA LEU A 83 5.53 -13.10 -1.00
C LEU A 83 6.18 -12.60 0.30
N GLN A 84 5.64 -13.02 1.44
CA GLN A 84 6.15 -12.64 2.75
C GLN A 84 7.59 -13.15 2.97
N LYS A 85 7.88 -14.39 2.59
CA LYS A 85 9.23 -14.96 2.65
C LYS A 85 10.22 -14.21 1.75
N LEU A 86 9.81 -13.84 0.54
CA LEU A 86 10.64 -13.06 -0.38
C LEU A 86 10.99 -11.69 0.20
N VAL A 87 10.00 -10.95 0.70
CA VAL A 87 10.23 -9.65 1.33
C VAL A 87 11.12 -9.75 2.57
N GLN A 88 10.94 -10.78 3.41
CA GLN A 88 11.73 -10.96 4.64
C GLN A 88 13.21 -11.32 4.36
N THR A 89 13.51 -11.97 3.24
CA THR A 89 14.87 -12.42 2.90
C THR A 89 15.69 -11.38 2.14
N ARG A 90 15.09 -10.25 1.78
CA ARG A 90 15.74 -9.19 1.02
C ARG A 90 16.66 -8.31 1.87
N ALA A 91 17.96 -8.42 1.62
CA ALA A 91 18.98 -7.60 2.27
C ALA A 91 19.06 -6.16 1.72
N ASP A 92 18.53 -5.90 0.51
CA ASP A 92 18.56 -4.59 -0.12
C ASP A 92 17.50 -3.62 0.45
N LEU A 93 16.58 -4.09 1.28
CA LEU A 93 15.54 -3.29 1.94
C LEU A 93 16.08 -2.62 3.22
N THR A 94 16.83 -1.55 3.03
CA THR A 94 17.45 -0.73 4.07
C THR A 94 16.72 0.61 4.20
N GLU A 95 16.97 1.35 5.28
CA GLU A 95 16.41 2.70 5.46
C GLU A 95 16.65 3.60 4.24
N ILE A 96 17.88 3.61 3.72
CA ILE A 96 18.32 4.44 2.58
C ILE A 96 17.62 4.04 1.27
N THR A 97 17.39 2.74 1.06
CA THR A 97 16.72 2.29 -0.18
C THR A 97 15.22 2.49 -0.10
N LEU A 98 14.60 2.29 1.07
CA LEU A 98 13.16 2.48 1.27
C LEU A 98 12.71 3.94 1.13
N THR A 99 13.55 4.92 1.46
CA THR A 99 13.24 6.34 1.21
C THR A 99 13.08 6.67 -0.28
N ARG A 100 13.65 5.85 -1.17
CA ARG A 100 13.57 6.01 -2.63
C ARG A 100 12.42 5.22 -3.26
N ALA A 101 11.65 4.47 -2.46
CA ALA A 101 10.56 3.64 -2.94
C ALA A 101 9.38 4.47 -3.45
N HIS A 102 8.69 3.95 -4.47
CA HIS A 102 7.38 4.47 -4.82
C HIS A 102 6.39 4.28 -3.65
N ARG A 103 5.48 5.24 -3.43
CA ARG A 103 4.57 5.23 -2.26
C ARG A 103 3.73 3.96 -2.19
N ALA A 104 3.15 3.52 -3.31
CA ALA A 104 2.36 2.28 -3.40
C ALA A 104 3.22 1.02 -3.19
N GLN A 105 4.46 1.02 -3.68
CA GLN A 105 5.41 -0.08 -3.48
C GLN A 105 5.68 -0.29 -2.00
N LEU A 106 5.91 0.81 -1.27
CA LEU A 106 6.18 0.79 0.16
C LEU A 106 4.97 0.26 0.95
N GLU A 107 3.74 0.69 0.61
CA GLU A 107 2.51 0.15 1.23
C GLU A 107 2.38 -1.36 1.03
N ILE A 108 2.61 -1.82 -0.20
CA ILE A 108 2.54 -3.24 -0.56
C ILE A 108 3.58 -4.04 0.24
N ILE A 109 4.83 -3.59 0.27
CA ILE A 109 5.92 -4.29 0.97
C ILE A 109 5.70 -4.27 2.49
N VAL A 110 5.21 -3.17 3.07
CA VAL A 110 4.83 -3.10 4.49
C VAL A 110 3.70 -4.08 4.79
N ALA A 111 2.63 -4.06 3.99
CA ALA A 111 1.48 -4.95 4.17
C ALA A 111 1.88 -6.43 4.05
N ILE A 112 2.76 -6.78 3.11
CA ILE A 112 3.32 -8.13 2.96
C ILE A 112 4.11 -8.52 4.22
N LYS A 113 5.03 -7.65 4.70
CA LYS A 113 5.87 -7.94 5.86
C LYS A 113 5.04 -8.11 7.14
N THR A 114 4.05 -7.25 7.35
CA THR A 114 3.26 -7.25 8.60
C THR A 114 2.06 -8.19 8.55
N GLY A 115 1.57 -8.55 7.37
CA GLY A 115 0.31 -9.27 7.19
C GLY A 115 -0.93 -8.45 7.55
N ILE A 116 -0.87 -7.12 7.37
CA ILE A 116 -1.95 -6.20 7.80
C ILE A 116 -2.51 -5.46 6.58
N GLN A 117 -3.77 -5.72 6.26
CA GLN A 117 -4.46 -5.12 5.11
C GLN A 117 -4.69 -3.60 5.24
N ALA A 118 -4.74 -3.09 6.47
CA ALA A 118 -5.04 -1.68 6.73
C ALA A 118 -4.03 -0.73 6.07
N PHE A 119 -2.78 -1.15 5.89
CA PHE A 119 -1.75 -0.36 5.19
C PHE A 119 -2.06 -0.13 3.70
N LEU A 120 -2.98 -0.91 3.13
CA LEU A 120 -3.41 -0.79 1.75
C LEU A 120 -4.69 0.05 1.63
N HIS A 121 -5.35 0.40 2.74
CA HIS A 121 -6.66 1.05 2.70
C HIS A 121 -6.55 2.54 2.36
N PRO A 122 -7.35 3.09 1.43
CA PRO A 122 -7.24 4.50 1.00
C PRO A 122 -7.44 5.53 2.11
N SER A 123 -8.15 5.19 3.19
CA SER A 123 -8.36 6.10 4.33
C SER A 123 -7.19 6.15 5.31
N VAL A 124 -6.21 5.23 5.18
CA VAL A 124 -5.04 5.19 6.06
C VAL A 124 -3.98 6.13 5.49
N SER A 125 -3.77 7.25 6.17
CA SER A 125 -2.79 8.27 5.79
C SER A 125 -1.57 8.22 6.71
N LEU A 126 -0.63 7.34 6.40
CA LEU A 126 0.69 7.32 7.04
C LEU A 126 1.72 8.06 6.19
N SER A 127 2.67 8.73 6.86
CA SER A 127 3.82 9.32 6.21
C SER A 127 4.76 8.23 5.67
N GLN A 128 5.58 8.56 4.66
CA GLN A 128 6.59 7.65 4.14
C GLN A 128 7.57 7.22 5.24
N ALA A 129 8.01 8.15 6.09
CA ALA A 129 8.87 7.86 7.24
C ALA A 129 8.21 6.87 8.23
N SER A 130 6.92 7.05 8.53
CA SER A 130 6.20 6.13 9.42
C SER A 130 6.12 4.71 8.86
N LEU A 131 5.91 4.57 7.54
CA LEU A 131 5.91 3.26 6.88
C LEU A 131 7.28 2.60 6.89
N ILE A 132 8.36 3.38 6.71
CA ILE A 132 9.74 2.91 6.82
C ILE A 132 10.02 2.44 8.25
N ASP A 133 9.66 3.21 9.28
CA ASP A 133 9.83 2.82 10.68
C ASP A 133 9.09 1.51 11.00
N ILE A 134 7.85 1.36 10.51
CA ILE A 134 7.05 0.15 10.69
C ILE A 134 7.72 -1.03 9.97
N PHE A 135 8.18 -0.83 8.73
CA PHE A 135 8.91 -1.86 8.01
C PHE A 135 10.16 -2.29 8.77
N LEU A 136 10.94 -1.34 9.29
CA LEU A 136 12.16 -1.59 10.07
C LEU A 136 11.88 -2.03 11.52
N SER A 137 10.61 -2.19 11.91
CA SER A 137 10.20 -2.63 13.25
C SER A 137 10.60 -1.66 14.38
N ARG A 138 10.77 -0.37 14.04
CA ARG A 138 11.05 0.76 14.94
C ARG A 138 9.79 1.49 15.41
N ARG A 139 8.64 1.18 14.83
CA ARG A 139 7.33 1.75 15.17
C ARG A 139 6.28 0.65 15.23
N CYS A 140 5.31 0.82 16.14
CA CYS A 140 4.21 -0.12 16.28
C CYS A 140 3.43 -0.26 14.97
N ARG A 141 3.24 -1.51 14.53
CA ARG A 141 2.44 -1.86 13.34
C ARG A 141 0.92 -1.74 13.56
N ASN A 142 0.47 -1.59 14.80
CA ASN A 142 -0.92 -1.21 15.07
C ASN A 142 -1.06 0.30 14.83
N ILE A 143 -1.73 0.66 13.75
CA ILE A 143 -1.91 2.04 13.29
C ILE A 143 -2.58 2.92 14.35
N ALA A 144 -3.51 2.34 15.14
CA ALA A 144 -4.20 3.06 16.20
C ALA A 144 -3.29 3.31 17.43
N CYS A 145 -2.24 2.51 17.61
CA CYS A 145 -1.28 2.67 18.70
C CYS A 145 -0.16 3.62 18.27
N GLY A 146 0.62 3.25 17.25
CA GLY A 146 1.60 4.13 16.59
C GLY A 146 2.87 4.60 17.32
N PRO A 147 3.24 4.19 18.56
CA PRO A 147 4.46 4.68 19.20
C PRO A 147 5.73 4.16 18.52
N ALA A 148 6.85 4.86 18.74
CA ALA A 148 8.18 4.30 18.49
C ALA A 148 8.42 3.09 19.42
N LEU A 149 9.29 2.18 19.01
CA LEU A 149 9.58 0.94 19.72
C LEU A 149 11.04 0.90 20.21
N PRO A 150 11.31 0.47 21.45
CA PRO A 150 10.34 0.13 22.52
C PRO A 150 9.44 1.31 22.91
N ALA A 151 8.18 1.04 23.26
CA ALA A 151 7.27 2.10 23.67
C ALA A 151 7.54 2.52 25.12
N GLU A 152 7.35 3.82 25.40
CA GLU A 152 7.63 4.43 26.72
C GLU A 152 9.05 4.18 27.23
N ASP A 153 10.01 4.08 26.30
CA ASP A 153 11.44 3.83 26.59
C ASP A 153 11.67 2.60 27.47
N CYS A 154 10.81 1.59 27.35
CA CYS A 154 10.93 0.35 28.12
C CYS A 154 12.26 -0.38 27.83
N THR A 155 13.05 -0.63 28.87
CA THR A 155 14.39 -1.25 28.77
C THR A 155 14.41 -2.74 29.12
N CYS A 156 13.24 -3.38 29.24
CA CYS A 156 13.19 -4.79 29.61
C CYS A 156 13.68 -5.70 28.48
N GLY A 157 14.21 -6.88 28.84
CA GLY A 157 14.73 -7.84 27.86
C GLY A 157 13.69 -8.34 26.87
N LEU A 158 12.39 -8.29 27.20
CA LEU A 158 11.33 -8.65 26.27
C LEU A 158 11.17 -7.59 25.17
N CYS A 159 11.09 -6.31 25.55
CA CYS A 159 10.95 -5.19 24.61
C CYS A 159 12.21 -4.95 23.79
N SER A 160 13.39 -5.10 24.38
CA SER A 160 14.66 -4.83 23.68
C SER A 160 15.05 -5.93 22.68
N ASN A 161 14.61 -7.18 22.90
CA ASN A 161 15.03 -8.31 22.05
C ASN A 161 13.98 -8.74 21.02
N LEU A 162 12.70 -8.39 21.20
CA LEU A 162 11.64 -8.75 20.26
C LEU A 162 11.40 -7.65 19.23
N ASN A 163 11.94 -7.84 18.02
CA ASN A 163 11.75 -6.91 16.91
C ASN A 163 10.27 -6.65 16.62
N GLY A 164 9.87 -5.38 16.67
CA GLY A 164 8.52 -4.94 16.33
C GLY A 164 7.47 -5.22 17.41
N PHE A 165 7.87 -5.71 18.58
CA PHE A 165 6.98 -5.89 19.73
C PHE A 165 6.64 -4.53 20.37
N CYS A 166 5.36 -4.31 20.64
CA CYS A 166 4.87 -3.14 21.36
C CYS A 166 4.25 -3.55 22.69
N ASN A 167 4.86 -3.16 23.80
CA ASN A 167 4.37 -3.44 25.16
C ASN A 167 3.01 -2.80 25.48
N LEU A 168 2.58 -1.79 24.71
CA LEU A 168 1.29 -1.12 24.94
C LEU A 168 0.09 -1.84 24.34
N CYS A 169 0.28 -2.63 23.28
CA CYS A 169 -0.87 -3.23 22.57
C CYS A 169 -0.67 -4.68 22.13
N MET A 170 0.51 -5.28 22.30
CA MET A 170 0.77 -6.65 21.87
C MET A 170 0.91 -7.60 23.05
N CYS A 171 0.39 -8.82 22.85
CA CYS A 171 0.51 -9.89 23.82
C CYS A 171 1.95 -10.41 23.88
N THR A 172 2.51 -10.50 25.09
CA THR A 172 3.89 -10.98 25.33
C THR A 172 4.17 -12.42 24.89
N ILE A 173 3.14 -13.19 24.55
CA ILE A 173 3.25 -14.58 24.10
C ILE A 173 3.15 -14.70 22.58
N CYS A 174 2.07 -14.17 21.98
CA CYS A 174 1.81 -14.36 20.55
C CYS A 174 2.25 -13.17 19.68
N ASN A 175 2.68 -12.05 20.29
CA ASN A 175 3.06 -10.80 19.63
C ASN A 175 1.98 -10.22 18.71
N LYS A 176 0.72 -10.64 18.90
CA LYS A 176 -0.45 -10.12 18.20
C LYS A 176 -1.13 -9.08 19.08
N PHE A 177 -1.79 -8.14 18.42
CA PHE A 177 -2.72 -7.19 19.00
C PHE A 177 -4.11 -7.48 18.45
N ASP A 178 -5.13 -7.06 19.18
CA ASP A 178 -6.50 -6.97 18.68
C ASP A 178 -7.04 -5.56 19.02
N PHE A 179 -8.33 -5.35 18.78
CA PHE A 179 -9.01 -4.08 19.08
C PHE A 179 -9.91 -4.19 20.32
N GLU A 180 -9.77 -5.28 21.08
CA GLU A 180 -10.54 -5.48 22.30
C GLU A 180 -9.95 -4.62 23.40
N VAL A 181 -10.77 -3.76 23.98
CA VAL A 181 -10.43 -2.90 25.11
C VAL A 181 -11.46 -3.08 26.20
N ASN A 182 -11.14 -2.70 27.44
CA ASN A 182 -12.08 -2.76 28.55
C ASN A 182 -12.66 -4.17 28.76
N THR A 183 -11.81 -5.19 28.81
CA THR A 183 -12.19 -6.61 28.77
C THR A 183 -11.29 -7.45 29.69
N CYS A 184 -11.83 -8.57 30.19
CA CYS A 184 -11.10 -9.63 30.89
C CYS A 184 -10.28 -10.53 29.94
N ARG A 185 -10.32 -10.27 28.62
CA ARG A 185 -9.57 -11.02 27.58
C ARG A 185 -8.08 -10.70 27.54
N TRP A 186 -7.65 -9.66 28.23
CA TRP A 186 -6.27 -9.20 28.30
C TRP A 186 -5.86 -9.01 29.75
N ILE A 187 -4.83 -9.70 30.21
CA ILE A 187 -4.30 -9.54 31.57
C ILE A 187 -3.08 -8.63 31.53
N GLY A 188 -3.10 -7.57 32.34
CA GLY A 188 -1.98 -6.66 32.54
C GLY A 188 -1.18 -7.02 33.78
N CYS A 189 0.15 -6.95 33.70
CA CYS A 189 1.00 -7.08 34.87
C CYS A 189 1.05 -5.76 35.65
N ASP A 190 0.72 -5.80 36.95
CA ASP A 190 0.77 -4.67 37.88
C ASP A 190 2.15 -4.02 38.03
N SER A 191 3.21 -4.80 37.79
CA SER A 191 4.58 -4.40 38.06
C SER A 191 5.28 -3.77 36.85
N CYS A 192 4.98 -4.26 35.65
CA CYS A 192 5.69 -3.84 34.43
C CYS A 192 4.77 -3.42 33.28
N ALA A 193 3.45 -3.36 33.52
CA ALA A 193 2.43 -2.94 32.56
C ALA A 193 2.42 -3.70 31.21
N HIS A 194 3.05 -4.88 31.14
CA HIS A 194 2.97 -5.74 29.97
C HIS A 194 1.65 -6.48 29.91
N TRP A 195 1.07 -6.58 28.72
CA TRP A 195 -0.23 -7.19 28.48
C TRP A 195 -0.11 -8.57 27.84
N THR A 196 -1.01 -9.48 28.21
CA THR A 196 -1.06 -10.84 27.68
C THR A 196 -2.51 -11.24 27.45
N HIS A 197 -2.84 -11.76 26.27
CA HIS A 197 -4.16 -12.36 26.06
C HIS A 197 -4.40 -13.45 27.10
N THR A 198 -5.58 -13.44 27.74
CA THR A 198 -5.98 -14.43 28.76
C THR A 198 -5.86 -15.85 28.23
N ASP A 199 -6.30 -16.10 26.99
CA ASP A 199 -6.16 -17.41 26.33
C ASP A 199 -4.71 -17.84 26.11
N CYS A 200 -3.80 -16.88 25.88
CA CYS A 200 -2.38 -17.19 25.76
C CYS A 200 -1.80 -17.51 27.13
N ALA A 201 -2.16 -16.74 28.17
CA ALA A 201 -1.71 -16.99 29.53
C ALA A 201 -2.15 -18.36 30.05
N ILE A 202 -3.43 -18.73 29.86
CA ILE A 202 -3.98 -20.04 30.24
C ILE A 202 -3.24 -21.17 29.53
N ARG A 203 -3.11 -21.12 28.20
CA ARG A 203 -2.47 -22.19 27.41
C ARG A 203 -0.99 -22.39 27.71
N ASN A 204 -0.32 -21.36 28.25
CA ASN A 204 1.09 -21.41 28.62
C ASN A 204 1.29 -21.62 30.13
N GLY A 205 0.23 -21.92 30.89
CA GLY A 205 0.32 -22.18 32.33
C GLY A 205 0.80 -20.96 33.14
N LEU A 206 0.57 -19.74 32.65
CA LEU A 206 0.92 -18.51 33.36
C LEU A 206 -0.14 -18.08 34.37
N ILE A 207 -1.31 -18.72 34.36
CA ILE A 207 -2.35 -18.56 35.38
C ILE A 207 -2.38 -19.84 36.21
N GLY A 208 -2.22 -19.71 37.52
CA GLY A 208 -2.20 -20.86 38.41
C GLY A 208 -2.19 -20.48 39.89
N PRO A 209 -2.18 -21.48 40.78
CA PRO A 209 -2.17 -21.25 42.21
C PRO A 209 -0.85 -20.60 42.66
N GLY A 210 -0.96 -19.50 43.39
CA GLY A 210 0.10 -18.85 44.15
C GLY A 210 0.01 -19.18 45.64
N LEU A 211 0.31 -18.22 46.52
CA LEU A 211 0.20 -18.35 47.98
C LEU A 211 -1.27 -18.32 48.45
N GLY A 212 -2.08 -19.29 48.02
CA GLY A 212 -3.49 -19.42 48.39
C GLY A 212 -4.48 -18.63 47.53
N GLU A 213 -4.05 -18.11 46.38
CA GLU A 213 -4.90 -17.42 45.41
C GLU A 213 -4.45 -17.68 43.97
N ILE A 214 -5.34 -17.48 43.00
CA ILE A 214 -4.97 -17.55 41.59
C ILE A 214 -4.21 -16.28 41.18
N VAL A 215 -3.02 -16.47 40.63
CA VAL A 215 -2.14 -15.40 40.18
C VAL A 215 -1.78 -15.56 38.71
N PHE A 216 -1.44 -14.44 38.07
CA PHE A 216 -0.81 -14.41 36.75
C PHE A 216 0.69 -14.17 36.89
N ARG A 217 1.51 -15.09 36.38
CA ARG A 217 2.97 -14.91 36.29
C ARG A 217 3.33 -14.21 34.98
N CYS A 218 3.84 -12.99 35.07
CA CYS A 218 4.20 -12.19 33.92
C CYS A 218 5.48 -12.73 33.25
N ARG A 219 5.42 -13.06 31.95
CA ARG A 219 6.59 -13.44 31.14
C ARG A 219 7.67 -12.34 31.02
N GLY A 220 7.30 -11.07 31.20
CA GLY A 220 8.20 -9.94 31.02
C GLY A 220 9.10 -9.67 32.23
N CYS A 221 8.61 -9.87 33.45
CA CYS A 221 9.34 -9.56 34.69
C CYS A 221 9.35 -10.70 35.72
N ASP A 222 8.73 -11.84 35.40
CA ASP A 222 8.57 -13.04 36.23
C ASP A 222 7.86 -12.82 37.59
N ARG A 223 7.31 -11.63 37.82
CA ARG A 223 6.48 -11.34 39.00
C ARG A 223 5.06 -11.87 38.81
N SER A 224 4.43 -12.16 39.93
CA SER A 224 3.04 -12.57 40.02
C SER A 224 2.13 -11.37 40.28
N SER A 225 1.06 -11.25 39.52
CA SER A 225 -0.03 -10.29 39.74
C SER A 225 -1.29 -11.04 40.19
N GLU A 226 -1.98 -10.50 41.19
CA GLU A 226 -3.21 -11.05 41.74
C GLU A 226 -4.38 -10.83 40.76
N LEU A 227 -5.27 -11.83 40.58
CA LEU A 227 -6.29 -11.80 39.52
C LEU A 227 -7.71 -11.45 39.97
N VAL A 228 -8.11 -11.68 41.22
CA VAL A 228 -9.47 -11.35 41.71
C VAL A 228 -9.65 -9.84 41.75
N GLY A 229 -8.70 -9.11 42.33
CA GLY A 229 -8.69 -7.65 42.35
C GLY A 229 -8.62 -7.06 40.94
N TRP A 230 -7.79 -7.64 40.08
CA TRP A 230 -7.71 -7.24 38.68
C TRP A 230 -9.07 -7.38 37.95
N VAL A 231 -9.72 -8.55 38.04
CA VAL A 231 -11.05 -8.77 37.44
C VAL A 231 -12.07 -7.82 38.04
N LYS A 232 -12.07 -7.65 39.36
CA LYS A 232 -12.97 -6.73 40.06
C LYS A 232 -12.85 -5.31 39.51
N ASP A 233 -11.63 -4.82 39.28
CA ASP A 233 -11.40 -3.48 38.74
C ASP A 233 -11.85 -3.36 37.28
N VAL A 234 -11.65 -4.40 36.46
CA VAL A 234 -12.22 -4.43 35.11
C VAL A 234 -13.75 -4.34 35.16
N PHE A 235 -14.41 -5.16 35.97
CA PHE A 235 -15.88 -5.10 36.09
C PHE A 235 -16.36 -3.75 36.62
N ARG A 236 -15.67 -3.17 37.60
CA ARG A 236 -16.03 -1.87 38.20
C ARG A 236 -16.01 -0.74 37.17
N HIS A 237 -15.03 -0.71 36.28
CA HIS A 237 -14.86 0.37 35.31
C HIS A 237 -15.56 0.12 33.98
N CYS A 238 -15.67 -1.15 33.56
CA CYS A 238 -16.05 -1.50 32.20
C CYS A 238 -17.44 -2.10 32.08
N ALA A 239 -17.94 -2.81 33.10
CA ALA A 239 -19.14 -3.65 32.96
C ALA A 239 -20.42 -2.87 32.63
N VAL A 240 -20.48 -1.58 32.95
CA VAL A 240 -21.62 -0.70 32.61
C VAL A 240 -21.76 -0.45 31.11
N SER A 241 -20.68 -0.63 30.34
CA SER A 241 -20.65 -0.39 28.90
C SER A 241 -20.89 -1.65 28.07
N TRP A 242 -20.87 -2.83 28.69
CA TRP A 242 -21.04 -4.08 27.97
C TRP A 242 -22.50 -4.38 27.69
N GLU A 243 -22.78 -4.71 26.44
CA GLU A 243 -24.03 -5.36 26.05
C GLU A 243 -24.10 -6.79 26.58
N ARG A 244 -25.29 -7.41 26.50
CA ARG A 244 -25.55 -8.76 27.02
C ARG A 244 -24.50 -9.79 26.60
N ASP A 245 -24.24 -9.88 25.30
CA ASP A 245 -23.31 -10.87 24.76
C ASP A 245 -21.87 -10.56 25.18
N GLY A 246 -21.52 -9.27 25.30
CA GLY A 246 -20.27 -8.83 25.89
C GLY A 246 -20.12 -9.31 27.33
N LEU A 247 -21.09 -8.99 28.19
CA LEU A 247 -21.07 -9.38 29.60
C LEU A 247 -21.02 -10.90 29.78
N ILE A 248 -21.77 -11.68 29.00
CA ILE A 248 -21.71 -13.15 29.02
C ILE A 248 -20.29 -13.63 28.67
N ARG A 249 -19.68 -13.06 27.63
CA ARG A 249 -18.30 -13.41 27.25
C ARG A 249 -17.31 -13.08 28.36
N GLU A 250 -17.42 -11.90 28.97
CA GLU A 250 -16.50 -11.50 30.05
C GLU A 250 -16.63 -12.40 31.29
N LEU A 251 -17.85 -12.76 31.68
CA LEU A 251 -18.09 -13.73 32.75
C LEU A 251 -17.50 -15.10 32.42
N ASP A 252 -17.59 -15.57 31.17
CA ASP A 252 -16.94 -16.82 30.73
C ASP A 252 -15.41 -16.75 30.86
N PHE A 253 -14.79 -15.62 30.49
CA PHE A 253 -13.35 -15.42 30.70
C PHE A 253 -12.97 -15.51 32.17
N VAL A 254 -13.75 -14.89 33.07
CA VAL A 254 -13.53 -15.01 34.52
C VAL A 254 -13.63 -16.47 34.96
N SER A 255 -14.69 -17.18 34.58
CA SER A 255 -14.83 -18.61 34.90
C SER A 255 -13.62 -19.43 34.43
N ARG A 256 -13.06 -19.12 33.26
CA ARG A 256 -11.89 -19.81 32.70
C ARG A 256 -10.59 -19.45 33.41
N ILE A 257 -10.40 -18.20 33.85
CA ILE A 257 -9.26 -17.75 34.66
C ILE A 257 -9.21 -18.53 35.98
N PHE A 258 -10.36 -18.66 36.66
CA PHE A 258 -10.43 -19.24 38.01
C PHE A 258 -10.79 -20.73 38.04
N ARG A 259 -10.98 -21.38 36.89
CA ARG A 259 -11.38 -22.81 36.82
C ARG A 259 -10.45 -23.75 37.60
N GLY A 260 -9.16 -23.42 37.67
CA GLY A 260 -8.14 -24.18 38.41
C GLY A 260 -7.94 -23.73 39.86
N SER A 261 -8.79 -22.86 40.40
CA SER A 261 -8.65 -22.36 41.78
C SER A 261 -8.92 -23.43 42.83
N GLU A 262 -7.95 -23.62 43.72
CA GLU A 262 -8.08 -24.44 44.93
C GLU A 262 -8.57 -23.64 46.15
N ASP A 263 -8.67 -22.33 46.03
CA ASP A 263 -9.14 -21.45 47.11
C ASP A 263 -10.67 -21.28 47.07
N THR A 264 -11.26 -21.00 48.23
CA THR A 264 -12.72 -20.87 48.35
C THR A 264 -13.27 -19.65 47.63
N ARG A 265 -12.47 -18.57 47.48
CA ARG A 265 -12.90 -17.34 46.82
C ARG A 265 -13.02 -17.56 45.31
N GLY A 266 -11.97 -18.09 44.69
CA GLY A 266 -11.96 -18.40 43.26
C GLY A 266 -13.03 -19.42 42.85
N ARG A 267 -13.24 -20.50 43.63
CA ARG A 267 -14.33 -21.45 43.35
C ARG A 267 -15.72 -20.81 43.42
N LYS A 268 -15.99 -19.98 44.43
CA LYS A 268 -17.28 -19.28 44.54
C LYS A 268 -17.45 -18.29 43.39
N LEU A 269 -16.38 -17.63 42.94
CA LEU A 269 -16.41 -16.72 41.80
C LEU A 269 -16.78 -17.45 40.50
N VAL A 270 -16.16 -18.60 40.21
CA VAL A 270 -16.53 -19.43 39.05
C VAL A 270 -18.02 -19.78 39.08
N TRP A 271 -18.50 -20.32 40.21
CA TRP A 271 -19.91 -20.68 40.36
C TRP A 271 -20.83 -19.47 40.15
N LYS A 272 -20.44 -18.31 40.69
CA LYS A 272 -21.24 -17.09 40.55
C LYS A 272 -21.30 -16.59 39.11
N CYS A 273 -20.19 -16.66 38.39
CA CYS A 273 -20.14 -16.31 36.98
C CYS A 273 -21.01 -17.25 36.13
N GLU A 274 -20.93 -18.56 36.35
CA GLU A 274 -21.77 -19.55 35.66
C GLU A 274 -23.26 -19.35 35.94
N GLU A 275 -23.64 -19.10 37.20
CA GLU A 275 -25.02 -18.76 37.58
C GLU A 275 -25.53 -17.51 36.84
N LEU A 276 -24.70 -16.46 36.76
CA LEU A 276 -25.07 -15.21 36.10
C LEU A 276 -25.16 -15.35 34.58
N ILE A 277 -24.31 -16.16 33.96
CA ILE A 277 -24.39 -16.47 32.53
C ILE A 277 -25.75 -17.10 32.20
N GLU A 278 -26.18 -18.11 32.97
CA GLU A 278 -27.48 -18.75 32.75
C GLU A 278 -28.64 -17.79 32.99
N LYS A 279 -28.55 -16.93 34.02
CA LYS A 279 -29.55 -15.89 34.30
C LYS A 279 -29.66 -14.86 33.18
N LEU A 280 -28.54 -14.44 32.59
CA LEU A 280 -28.51 -13.51 31.46
C LEU A 280 -29.14 -14.15 30.22
N LYS A 281 -28.86 -15.44 29.96
CA LYS A 281 -29.52 -16.21 28.90
C LYS A 281 -31.03 -16.34 29.14
N SER A 282 -31.47 -16.44 30.39
CA SER A 282 -32.88 -16.50 30.77
C SER A 282 -33.58 -15.13 30.86
N GLY A 283 -32.90 -14.03 30.50
CA GLY A 283 -33.52 -12.70 30.37
C GLY A 283 -33.34 -11.74 31.55
N VAL A 284 -32.48 -12.04 32.53
CA VAL A 284 -32.08 -11.05 33.54
C VAL A 284 -31.37 -9.86 32.88
N SER A 285 -31.61 -8.64 33.38
CA SER A 285 -30.97 -7.44 32.84
C SER A 285 -29.48 -7.38 33.16
N GLU A 286 -28.72 -6.80 32.23
CA GLU A 286 -27.27 -6.62 32.30
C GLU A 286 -26.91 -5.78 33.52
N ALA A 287 -27.66 -4.69 33.77
CA ALA A 287 -27.48 -3.83 34.94
C ALA A 287 -27.63 -4.59 36.27
N LEU A 288 -28.61 -5.51 36.36
CA LEU A 288 -28.79 -6.32 37.57
C LEU A 288 -27.67 -7.35 37.72
N ALA A 289 -27.27 -8.02 36.64
CA ALA A 289 -26.16 -8.96 36.67
C ALA A 289 -24.83 -8.28 37.07
N CYS A 290 -24.53 -7.10 36.50
CA CYS A 290 -23.39 -6.28 36.86
C CYS A 290 -23.42 -5.87 38.33
N LYS A 291 -24.59 -5.46 38.84
CA LYS A 291 -24.74 -5.13 40.27
C LYS A 291 -24.48 -6.35 41.16
N VAL A 292 -25.03 -7.51 40.80
CA VAL A 292 -24.87 -8.76 41.58
C VAL A 292 -23.41 -9.20 41.62
N VAL A 293 -22.69 -9.19 40.50
CA VAL A 293 -21.27 -9.60 40.48
C VAL A 293 -20.39 -8.60 41.24
N LEU A 294 -20.66 -7.30 41.14
CA LEU A 294 -19.93 -6.27 41.90
C LEU A 294 -20.17 -6.36 43.41
N MET A 295 -21.40 -6.66 43.84
CA MET A 295 -21.70 -6.95 45.25
C MET A 295 -20.97 -8.21 45.72
N PHE A 296 -20.96 -9.25 44.90
CA PHE A 296 -20.25 -10.49 45.21
C PHE A 296 -18.74 -10.26 45.39
N PHE A 297 -18.10 -9.42 44.57
CA PHE A 297 -16.70 -9.02 44.76
C PHE A 297 -16.44 -8.33 46.12
N GLN A 298 -17.41 -7.59 46.66
CA GLN A 298 -17.29 -6.97 48.00
C GLN A 298 -17.41 -8.03 49.10
N GLU A 299 -18.31 -8.99 48.94
CA GLU A 299 -18.53 -10.07 49.90
C GLU A 299 -17.30 -10.99 50.05
N ILE A 300 -16.63 -11.34 48.95
CA ILE A 300 -15.47 -12.24 48.99
C ILE A 300 -14.17 -11.61 49.52
N GLU A 301 -14.09 -10.28 49.59
CA GLU A 301 -12.96 -9.55 50.20
C GLU A 301 -13.11 -9.37 51.71
N THR A 302 -14.32 -9.52 52.23
CA THR A 302 -14.60 -9.36 53.66
C THR A 302 -14.23 -10.66 54.37
N ASP A 303 -12.97 -10.78 54.80
CA ASP A 303 -12.46 -11.95 55.53
C ASP A 303 -13.22 -12.14 56.86
N PRO A 304 -13.88 -13.29 57.11
CA PRO A 304 -14.50 -13.60 58.40
C PRO A 304 -13.48 -13.69 59.56
N PHE A 305 -12.19 -13.87 59.26
CA PHE A 305 -11.16 -14.20 60.26
C PHE A 305 -10.40 -13.01 60.85
N LYS A 306 -10.71 -11.75 60.47
CA LYS A 306 -10.14 -10.58 61.13
C LYS A 306 -10.87 -10.09 62.39
N ASN A 307 -11.93 -10.79 62.81
CA ASN A 307 -12.72 -10.45 64.01
C ASN A 307 -12.65 -11.52 65.11
N GLN A 308 -11.51 -12.20 65.29
CA GLN A 308 -11.25 -13.00 66.49
C GLN A 308 -10.28 -12.28 67.43
N GLU A 309 -10.72 -11.17 68.00
CA GLU A 309 -10.32 -10.84 69.37
C GLU A 309 -11.57 -10.43 70.16
N SER A 310 -11.70 -11.05 71.34
CA SER A 310 -12.71 -10.82 72.38
C SER A 310 -14.00 -11.65 72.32
N GLU A 311 -13.87 -12.98 72.41
CA GLU A 311 -14.85 -13.76 73.19
C GLU A 311 -14.66 -13.45 74.68
N GLU A 312 -15.38 -12.45 75.18
CA GLU A 312 -15.59 -12.29 76.63
C GLU A 312 -16.98 -12.80 76.97
N THR A 313 -16.99 -14.06 77.41
CA THR A 313 -17.88 -14.69 78.39
C THR A 313 -19.16 -13.93 78.78
N GLY A 314 -20.30 -14.59 78.54
CA GLY A 314 -21.63 -14.09 78.81
C GLY A 314 -21.84 -13.46 80.20
N ARG A 315 -22.19 -12.17 80.18
CA ARG A 315 -23.05 -11.52 81.19
C ARG A 315 -24.33 -11.04 80.50
N PRO A 316 -25.50 -11.16 81.14
CA PRO A 316 -26.71 -10.55 80.61
C PRO A 316 -26.54 -9.03 80.65
N ILE A 317 -26.45 -8.42 79.46
CA ILE A 317 -26.37 -6.97 79.26
C ILE A 317 -27.68 -6.36 79.76
N SER A 318 -27.62 -5.30 80.57
CA SER A 318 -28.83 -4.63 81.02
C SER A 318 -29.57 -4.00 79.83
N PRO A 319 -30.91 -3.91 79.82
CA PRO A 319 -31.65 -3.30 78.71
C PRO A 319 -31.11 -1.92 78.31
N HIS A 320 -30.66 -1.12 79.28
CA HIS A 320 -30.09 0.21 79.05
C HIS A 320 -28.76 0.19 78.26
N GLU A 321 -27.84 -0.73 78.61
CA GLU A 321 -26.57 -0.87 77.88
C GLU A 321 -26.76 -1.43 76.46
N ALA A 322 -27.80 -2.26 76.25
CA ALA A 322 -28.17 -2.72 74.91
C ALA A 322 -28.71 -1.56 74.07
N PHE A 323 -29.56 -0.69 74.63
CA PHE A 323 -30.07 0.50 73.94
C PHE A 323 -28.95 1.48 73.59
N ASP A 324 -27.99 1.74 74.50
CA ASP A 324 -26.88 2.65 74.24
C ASP A 324 -25.93 2.09 73.16
N LYS A 325 -25.65 0.78 73.17
CA LYS A 325 -24.87 0.13 72.10
C LYS A 325 -25.57 0.21 70.75
N ILE A 326 -26.89 -0.02 70.70
CA ILE A 326 -27.68 0.09 69.46
C ILE A 326 -27.69 1.54 68.97
N SER A 327 -27.89 2.51 69.87
CA SER A 327 -27.89 3.94 69.53
C SER A 327 -26.56 4.39 68.92
N ASN A 328 -25.43 3.95 69.48
CA ASN A 328 -24.10 4.28 68.97
C ASN A 328 -23.85 3.68 67.58
N VAL A 329 -24.23 2.41 67.36
CA VAL A 329 -24.12 1.75 66.05
C VAL A 329 -25.00 2.44 65.00
N VAL A 330 -26.21 2.84 65.38
CA VAL A 330 -27.13 3.57 64.49
C VAL A 330 -26.58 4.95 64.15
N GLN A 331 -26.07 5.72 65.13
CA GLN A 331 -25.47 7.02 64.89
C GLN A 331 -24.22 6.93 64.01
N GLU A 332 -23.39 5.91 64.18
CA GLU A 332 -22.21 5.71 63.35
C GLU A 332 -22.57 5.27 61.92
N ALA A 333 -23.62 4.45 61.76
CA ALA A 333 -24.16 4.10 60.45
C ALA A 333 -24.72 5.34 59.73
N VAL A 334 -25.43 6.22 60.43
CA VAL A 334 -25.94 7.49 59.87
C VAL A 334 -24.79 8.39 59.42
N LYS A 335 -23.76 8.58 60.25
CA LYS A 335 -22.57 9.38 59.87
C LYS A 335 -21.87 8.81 58.63
N LYS A 336 -21.73 7.48 58.52
CA LYS A 336 -21.14 6.83 57.33
C LYS A 336 -22.02 7.03 56.09
N MET A 337 -23.34 6.97 56.24
CA MET A 337 -24.27 7.26 55.14
C MET A 337 -24.21 8.72 54.68
N GLU A 338 -24.07 9.68 55.60
CA GLU A 338 -23.91 11.10 55.26
C GLU A 338 -22.62 11.36 54.47
N LEU A 339 -21.49 10.78 54.91
CA LEU A 339 -20.22 10.88 54.19
C LEU A 339 -20.30 10.29 52.77
N VAL A 340 -20.98 9.15 52.61
CA VAL A 340 -21.20 8.52 51.30
C VAL A 340 -22.13 9.38 50.43
N ALA A 341 -23.13 10.03 51.01
CA ALA A 341 -24.03 10.93 50.29
C ALA A 341 -23.29 12.18 49.78
N ASP A 342 -22.44 12.78 50.61
CA ASP A 342 -21.60 13.93 50.25
C ASP A 342 -20.59 13.58 49.16
N ASP A 343 -19.95 12.41 49.25
CA ASP A 343 -19.01 11.95 48.23
C ASP A 343 -19.70 11.68 46.90
N LYS A 344 -20.87 11.01 46.92
CA LYS A 344 -21.71 10.84 45.72
C LYS A 344 -22.14 12.16 45.12
N MET A 345 -22.51 13.15 45.94
CA MET A 345 -22.86 14.49 45.46
C MET A 345 -21.67 15.17 44.76
N ARG A 346 -20.45 15.02 45.30
CA ARG A 346 -19.22 15.52 44.65
C ARG A 346 -18.94 14.81 43.33
N VAL A 347 -19.10 13.49 43.28
CA VAL A 347 -18.90 12.71 42.05
C VAL A 347 -19.92 13.11 40.98
N VAL A 348 -21.20 13.25 41.32
CA VAL A 348 -22.24 13.69 40.38
C VAL A 348 -21.96 15.10 39.85
N LYS A 349 -21.50 16.02 40.71
CA LYS A 349 -21.12 17.38 40.28
C LYS A 349 -19.95 17.36 39.29
N ARG A 350 -18.93 16.53 39.52
CA ARG A 350 -17.80 16.35 38.59
C ARG A 350 -18.26 15.72 37.27
N ALA A 351 -19.09 14.68 37.33
CA ALA A 351 -19.62 14.02 36.15
C ALA A 351 -20.45 14.99 35.29
N ARG A 352 -21.27 15.85 35.92
CA ARG A 352 -22.04 16.87 35.19
C ARG A 352 -21.15 17.87 34.45
N LEU A 353 -20.10 18.36 35.10
CA LEU A 353 -19.13 19.27 34.47
C LEU A 353 -18.37 18.59 33.32
N ALA A 354 -18.05 17.30 33.45
CA ALA A 354 -17.42 16.54 32.38
C ALA A 354 -18.36 16.37 31.17
N ILE A 355 -19.66 16.12 31.39
CA ILE A 355 -20.66 16.06 30.32
C ILE A 355 -20.80 17.42 29.63
N GLU A 356 -20.92 18.51 30.41
CA GLU A 356 -20.99 19.88 29.86
C GLU A 356 -19.75 20.22 29.01
N ALA A 357 -18.55 19.77 29.42
CA ALA A 357 -17.33 19.94 28.66
C ALA A 357 -17.33 19.12 27.35
N CYS A 358 -17.77 17.86 27.38
CA CYS A 358 -17.94 17.04 26.18
C CYS A 358 -18.96 17.64 25.21
N ASP A 359 -20.10 18.15 25.69
CA ASP A 359 -21.10 18.80 24.85
C ASP A 359 -20.55 20.05 24.16
N GLN A 360 -19.71 20.82 24.85
CA GLN A 360 -19.06 21.98 24.27
C GLN A 360 -18.02 21.57 23.21
N GLU A 361 -17.23 20.53 23.47
CA GLU A 361 -16.27 19.98 22.51
C GLU A 361 -16.98 19.47 21.24
N LEU A 362 -18.11 18.77 21.38
CA LEU A 362 -18.92 18.32 20.25
C LEU A 362 -19.43 19.48 19.40
N LYS A 363 -19.85 20.59 20.02
CA LYS A 363 -20.27 21.82 19.31
C LYS A 363 -19.10 22.46 18.57
N ASP A 364 -17.92 22.52 19.19
CA ASP A 364 -16.74 23.11 18.56
C ASP A 364 -16.26 22.25 17.38
N LYS A 365 -16.25 20.91 17.53
CA LYS A 365 -15.98 19.96 16.45
C LYS A 365 -17.00 20.07 15.31
N SER A 366 -18.27 20.29 15.62
CA SER A 366 -19.31 20.49 14.61
C SER A 366 -19.06 21.77 13.79
N ARG A 367 -18.60 22.86 14.43
CA ARG A 367 -18.20 24.10 13.73
C ARG A 367 -16.95 23.88 12.87
N GLU A 368 -15.96 23.15 13.37
CA GLU A 368 -14.74 22.80 12.64
C GLU A 368 -15.06 21.99 11.37
N ILE A 369 -15.94 20.98 11.47
CA ILE A 369 -16.41 20.20 10.32
C ILE A 369 -17.12 21.07 9.29
N ALA A 370 -17.96 22.02 9.73
CA ALA A 370 -18.65 22.94 8.83
C ALA A 370 -17.66 23.85 8.07
N ALA A 371 -16.65 24.39 8.77
CA ALA A 371 -15.59 25.19 8.16
C ALA A 371 -14.78 24.38 7.13
N LEU A 372 -14.38 23.16 7.47
CA LEU A 372 -13.66 22.26 6.56
C LEU A 372 -14.49 21.90 5.32
N LYS A 373 -15.81 21.73 5.46
CA LYS A 373 -16.71 21.49 4.32
C LYS A 373 -16.75 22.70 3.37
N MET A 374 -16.84 23.92 3.90
CA MET A 374 -16.82 25.14 3.08
C MET A 374 -15.47 25.30 2.37
N GLU A 375 -14.36 25.08 3.07
CA GLU A 375 -13.02 25.15 2.47
C GLU A 375 -12.84 24.09 1.38
N ARG A 376 -13.36 22.87 1.58
CA ARG A 376 -13.36 21.82 0.56
C ARG A 376 -14.16 22.22 -0.68
N GLN A 377 -15.32 22.86 -0.51
CA GLN A 377 -16.10 23.36 -1.65
C GLN A 377 -15.36 24.46 -2.42
N LYS A 378 -14.71 25.38 -1.71
CA LYS A 378 -13.89 26.42 -2.33
C LYS A 378 -12.73 25.84 -3.14
N LYS A 379 -12.00 24.87 -2.58
CA LYS A 379 -10.93 24.16 -3.29
C LYS A 379 -11.44 23.39 -4.50
N LYS A 380 -12.64 22.79 -4.42
CA LYS A 380 -13.27 22.14 -5.56
C LYS A 380 -13.50 23.11 -6.72
N ILE A 381 -14.06 24.29 -6.45
CA ILE A 381 -14.28 25.32 -7.48
C ILE A 381 -12.95 25.75 -8.10
N GLN A 382 -11.91 25.96 -7.28
CA GLN A 382 -10.57 26.31 -7.79
C GLN A 382 -9.97 25.22 -8.69
N ILE A 383 -10.17 23.94 -8.36
CA ILE A 383 -9.73 22.82 -9.21
C ILE A 383 -10.48 22.84 -10.54
N ASP A 384 -11.81 22.99 -10.50
CA ASP A 384 -12.64 23.01 -11.71
C ASP A 384 -12.24 24.18 -12.65
N GLU A 385 -11.91 25.35 -12.08
CA GLU A 385 -11.38 26.51 -12.81
C GLU A 385 -10.01 26.21 -13.46
N LEU A 386 -9.08 25.63 -12.69
CA LEU A 386 -7.76 25.25 -13.20
C LEU A 386 -7.85 24.19 -14.31
N GLU A 387 -8.72 23.19 -14.16
CA GLU A 387 -8.96 22.20 -15.21
C GLU A 387 -9.51 22.83 -16.48
N SER A 388 -10.37 23.84 -16.37
CA SER A 388 -10.86 24.58 -17.54
C SER A 388 -9.74 25.34 -18.25
N ILE A 389 -8.82 25.96 -17.50
CA ILE A 389 -7.66 26.65 -18.06
C ILE A 389 -6.73 25.64 -18.76
N VAL A 390 -6.47 24.50 -18.13
CA VAL A 390 -5.65 23.42 -18.72
C VAL A 390 -6.25 22.93 -20.03
N ARG A 391 -7.57 22.70 -20.08
CA ARG A 391 -8.27 22.29 -21.32
C ARG A 391 -8.12 23.33 -22.44
N LEU A 392 -8.26 24.62 -22.11
CA LEU A 392 -8.08 25.69 -23.09
C LEU A 392 -6.64 25.76 -23.58
N LYS A 393 -5.66 25.65 -22.68
CA LYS A 393 -4.23 25.66 -23.04
C LYS A 393 -3.83 24.47 -23.88
N GLN A 394 -4.39 23.30 -23.62
CA GLN A 394 -4.18 22.13 -24.46
C GLN A 394 -4.75 22.35 -25.87
N ALA A 395 -5.98 22.85 -25.98
CA ALA A 395 -6.58 23.14 -27.29
C ALA A 395 -5.80 24.21 -28.07
N GLU A 396 -5.27 25.24 -27.39
CA GLU A 396 -4.36 26.22 -27.99
C GLU A 396 -3.09 25.55 -28.52
N ALA A 397 -2.45 24.69 -27.72
CA ALA A 397 -1.24 23.96 -28.11
C ALA A 397 -1.47 23.07 -29.34
N ASP A 398 -2.55 22.30 -29.35
CA ASP A 398 -2.91 21.42 -30.47
C ASP A 398 -3.14 22.23 -31.76
N MET A 399 -3.76 23.41 -31.66
CA MET A 399 -3.97 24.31 -32.79
C MET A 399 -2.65 24.90 -33.33
N PHE A 400 -1.72 25.28 -32.44
CA PHE A 400 -0.40 25.73 -32.85
C PHE A 400 0.41 24.62 -33.52
N GLU A 401 0.35 23.40 -33.00
CA GLU A 401 1.00 22.24 -33.61
C GLU A 401 0.43 21.94 -34.99
N MET A 402 -0.90 21.98 -35.15
CA MET A 402 -1.56 21.79 -36.44
C MET A 402 -1.08 22.83 -37.47
N LYS A 403 -1.01 24.11 -37.09
CA LYS A 403 -0.52 25.19 -37.96
C LYS A 403 0.96 25.02 -38.31
N ALA A 404 1.80 24.61 -37.35
CA ALA A 404 3.21 24.32 -37.61
C ALA A 404 3.37 23.15 -38.59
N ASN A 405 2.54 22.12 -38.47
CA ASN A 405 2.51 20.99 -39.40
C ASN A 405 2.06 21.40 -40.81
N GLU A 406 1.05 22.26 -40.91
CA GLU A 406 0.58 22.79 -42.20
C GLU A 406 1.66 23.65 -42.88
N ALA A 407 2.32 24.55 -42.15
CA ALA A 407 3.41 25.36 -42.66
C ALA A 407 4.60 24.51 -43.15
N ARG A 408 4.94 23.43 -42.44
CA ARG A 408 5.96 22.46 -42.88
C ARG A 408 5.57 21.80 -44.20
N ARG A 409 4.35 21.28 -44.32
CA ARG A 409 3.87 20.65 -45.56
C ARG A 409 3.87 21.60 -46.75
N GLU A 410 3.45 22.85 -46.56
CA GLU A 410 3.44 23.84 -47.64
C GLU A 410 4.86 24.24 -48.05
N SER A 411 5.78 24.39 -47.08
CA SER A 411 7.20 24.60 -47.37
C SER A 411 7.79 23.47 -48.23
N GLU A 412 7.54 22.21 -47.85
CA GLU A 412 7.98 21.04 -48.63
C GLU A 412 7.36 21.00 -50.03
N ARG A 413 6.09 21.41 -50.17
CA ARG A 413 5.41 21.52 -51.47
C ARG A 413 6.07 22.57 -52.35
N LEU A 414 6.35 23.76 -51.81
CA LEU A 414 7.04 24.82 -52.53
C LEU A 414 8.46 24.42 -52.92
N GLN A 415 9.20 23.77 -52.01
CA GLN A 415 10.53 23.25 -52.32
C GLN A 415 10.51 22.25 -53.50
N ARG A 416 9.52 21.35 -53.55
CA ARG A 416 9.35 20.43 -54.69
C ARG A 416 9.08 21.16 -56.00
N VAL A 417 8.22 22.17 -55.98
CA VAL A 417 7.92 22.98 -57.18
C VAL A 417 9.15 23.73 -57.66
N THR A 418 9.91 24.33 -56.74
CA THR A 418 11.15 25.06 -57.10
C THR A 418 12.16 24.11 -57.72
N ARG A 419 12.40 22.92 -57.14
CA ARG A 419 13.31 21.90 -57.69
C ARG A 419 12.88 21.46 -59.09
N ALA A 420 11.60 21.13 -59.29
CA ALA A 420 11.11 20.72 -60.60
C ALA A 420 11.22 21.84 -61.64
N LYS A 421 11.02 23.11 -61.25
CA LYS A 421 11.20 24.26 -62.15
C LYS A 421 12.67 24.48 -62.51
N THR A 422 13.60 24.34 -61.55
CA THR A 422 15.03 24.47 -61.82
C THR A 422 15.51 23.35 -62.74
N GLU A 423 15.16 22.10 -62.45
CA GLU A 423 15.50 20.94 -63.30
C GLU A 423 15.00 21.13 -64.73
N LYS A 424 13.72 21.49 -64.91
CA LYS A 424 13.16 21.76 -66.25
C LYS A 424 13.87 22.90 -66.96
N SER A 425 14.22 23.98 -66.26
CA SER A 425 14.94 25.10 -66.88
C SER A 425 16.37 24.75 -67.29
N GLU A 426 17.04 23.89 -66.54
CA GLU A 426 18.37 23.36 -66.87
C GLU A 426 18.29 22.41 -68.08
N GLU A 427 17.29 21.52 -68.12
CA GLU A 427 17.01 20.64 -69.26
C GLU A 427 16.69 21.43 -70.54
N ASP A 428 15.84 22.45 -70.45
CA ASP A 428 15.49 23.32 -71.58
C ASP A 428 16.71 24.11 -72.09
N TYR A 429 17.55 24.60 -71.17
CA TYR A 429 18.80 25.28 -71.51
C TYR A 429 19.78 24.34 -72.22
N ALA A 430 20.02 23.14 -71.66
CA ALA A 430 20.88 22.13 -72.26
C ALA A 430 20.38 21.71 -73.66
N SER A 431 19.06 21.53 -73.81
CA SER A 431 18.45 21.18 -75.10
C SER A 431 18.65 22.26 -76.16
N ARG A 432 18.47 23.54 -75.79
CA ARG A 432 18.71 24.68 -76.72
C ARG A 432 20.18 24.78 -77.08
N TYR A 433 21.07 24.62 -76.11
CA TYR A 433 22.51 24.64 -76.34
C TYR A 433 22.96 23.54 -77.32
N LEU A 434 22.49 22.30 -77.11
CA LEU A 434 22.81 21.17 -77.99
C LEU A 434 22.26 21.37 -79.41
N LYS A 435 21.03 21.90 -79.56
CA LYS A 435 20.47 22.22 -80.88
C LYS A 435 21.28 23.27 -81.62
N GLN A 436 21.73 24.32 -80.92
CA GLN A 436 22.58 25.36 -81.51
C GLN A 436 23.91 24.78 -82.00
N ARG A 437 24.56 23.95 -81.17
CA ARG A 437 25.82 23.27 -81.52
C ARG A 437 25.66 22.33 -82.71
N LEU A 438 24.54 21.61 -82.81
CA LEU A 438 24.23 20.76 -83.95
C LEU A 438 24.11 21.58 -85.23
N HIS A 439 23.34 22.68 -85.21
CA HIS A 439 23.19 23.55 -86.37
C HIS A 439 24.52 24.17 -86.82
N GLU A 440 25.39 24.55 -85.89
CA GLU A 440 26.74 25.05 -86.20
C GLU A 440 27.62 23.96 -86.82
N ALA A 441 27.58 22.73 -86.30
CA ALA A 441 28.30 21.59 -86.88
C ALA A 441 27.79 21.21 -88.28
N GLU A 442 26.47 21.26 -88.51
CA GLU A 442 25.86 21.06 -89.83
C GLU A 442 26.28 22.16 -90.82
N ALA A 443 26.32 23.42 -90.37
CA ALA A 443 26.78 24.54 -91.18
C ALA A 443 28.27 24.41 -91.54
N GLU A 444 29.13 24.02 -90.60
CA GLU A 444 30.54 23.72 -90.85
C GLU A 444 30.71 22.57 -91.85
N THR A 445 29.91 21.50 -91.71
CA THR A 445 29.90 20.36 -92.64
C THR A 445 29.48 20.77 -94.04
N ASN A 446 28.40 21.55 -94.17
CA ASN A 446 27.91 22.05 -95.46
C ASN A 446 28.92 23.00 -96.11
N PHE A 447 29.55 23.88 -95.33
CA PHE A 447 30.62 24.76 -95.81
C PHE A 447 31.83 23.96 -96.34
N LEU A 448 32.27 22.94 -95.59
CA LEU A 448 33.33 22.05 -96.04
C LEU A 448 32.92 21.31 -97.32
N PHE A 449 31.68 20.83 -97.40
CA PHE A 449 31.14 20.15 -98.57
C PHE A 449 31.13 21.06 -99.82
N GLU A 450 30.66 22.31 -99.70
CA GLU A 450 30.74 23.30 -100.78
C GLU A 450 32.18 23.60 -101.19
N LYS A 451 33.09 23.74 -100.21
CA LYS A 451 34.52 23.94 -100.48
C LYS A 451 35.14 22.78 -101.25
N PHE A 452 34.82 21.53 -100.88
CA PHE A 452 35.25 20.34 -101.62
C PHE A 452 34.69 20.33 -103.04
N LYS A 453 33.41 20.64 -103.21
CA LYS A 453 32.76 20.72 -104.53
C LYS A 453 33.40 21.78 -105.43
N LEU A 454 33.77 22.94 -104.87
CA LEU A 454 34.48 24.00 -105.59
C LEU A 454 35.92 23.59 -105.95
N GLN A 455 36.63 22.87 -105.07
CA GLN A 455 37.94 22.29 -105.37
C GLN A 455 37.90 21.19 -106.46
N GLU A 456 36.84 20.39 -106.52
CA GLU A 456 36.62 19.46 -107.64
C GLU A 456 36.30 20.19 -108.95
N SER A 457 35.53 21.29 -108.91
CA SER A 457 35.17 22.08 -110.11
C SER A 457 36.36 22.85 -110.72
N LEU A 458 37.44 23.06 -109.95
CA LEU A 458 38.65 23.75 -110.39
C LEU A 458 39.74 22.80 -110.92
N ARG A 459 39.45 21.50 -111.14
CA ARG A 459 40.37 20.60 -111.86
C ARG A 459 40.12 20.68 -113.38
N PRO A 460 41.06 21.21 -114.19
CA PRO A 460 40.97 21.12 -115.65
C PRO A 460 41.21 19.67 -116.09
N GLY A 461 40.34 19.16 -116.96
CA GLY A 461 40.34 17.77 -117.37
C GLY A 461 41.62 17.31 -118.08
N VAL A 462 42.05 16.09 -117.72
CA VAL A 462 42.81 15.19 -118.60
C VAL A 462 42.35 13.76 -118.32
N GLY A 463 41.82 13.10 -119.36
CA GLY A 463 42.03 11.66 -119.61
C GLY A 463 41.36 10.62 -118.69
N LYS A 464 40.44 9.84 -119.29
CA LYS A 464 40.02 8.48 -118.96
C LYS A 464 40.74 7.80 -117.77
N ASN A 465 40.00 7.63 -116.66
CA ASN A 465 39.77 6.37 -115.94
C ASN A 465 38.85 6.66 -114.74
N ASP A 466 37.88 5.78 -114.50
CA ASP A 466 36.97 5.78 -113.34
C ASP A 466 37.71 5.94 -112.01
N PRO A 467 37.21 6.81 -111.09
CA PRO A 467 37.02 6.35 -109.71
C PRO A 467 35.84 7.03 -108.98
N SER A 468 34.68 7.26 -109.62
CA SER A 468 33.52 7.86 -108.93
C SER A 468 32.72 6.88 -108.07
N HIS A 469 33.04 5.58 -108.09
CA HIS A 469 32.42 4.59 -107.19
C HIS A 469 33.18 4.37 -105.87
N SER A 470 34.47 4.73 -105.76
CA SER A 470 35.29 4.32 -104.61
C SER A 470 35.14 5.18 -103.35
N THR A 471 34.71 6.44 -103.48
CA THR A 471 34.53 7.34 -102.33
C THR A 471 33.16 7.17 -101.67
N TYR A 472 32.12 6.82 -102.44
CA TYR A 472 30.78 6.57 -101.90
C TYR A 472 30.75 5.28 -101.06
N ASP A 473 31.44 4.22 -101.51
CA ASP A 473 31.52 2.95 -100.79
C ASP A 473 32.28 3.08 -99.45
N LYS A 474 33.33 3.91 -99.37
CA LYS A 474 34.07 4.16 -98.13
C LYS A 474 33.28 4.95 -97.09
N ILE A 475 32.41 5.86 -97.53
CA ILE A 475 31.50 6.60 -96.64
C ILE A 475 30.38 5.68 -96.14
N GLN A 476 29.89 4.77 -96.98
CA GLN A 476 28.89 3.77 -96.59
C GLN A 476 29.43 2.72 -95.61
N ASP A 477 30.71 2.34 -95.71
CA ASP A 477 31.37 1.43 -94.76
C ASP A 477 31.65 2.07 -93.40
N LEU A 478 31.91 3.39 -93.35
CA LEU A 478 32.06 4.11 -92.08
C LEU A 478 30.74 4.30 -91.34
N LEU A 479 29.62 4.46 -92.06
CA LEU A 479 28.28 4.58 -91.47
C LEU A 479 27.70 3.26 -90.96
N LYS A 480 28.17 2.10 -91.47
CA LYS A 480 27.77 0.78 -90.95
C LYS A 480 28.48 0.39 -89.64
N ASN A 481 29.55 1.08 -89.27
CA ASN A 481 30.34 0.79 -88.06
C ASN A 481 29.89 1.62 -86.82
N TYR A 482 28.75 2.30 -86.90
CA TYR A 482 28.16 3.09 -85.80
C TYR A 482 26.69 2.72 -85.51
N VAL A 483 26.42 1.40 -85.43
CA VAL A 483 25.24 0.87 -84.72
C VAL A 483 25.68 0.37 -83.36
#